data_AF-A0A1E5DZJ6-F1
#
_entry.id   AF-A0A1E5DZJ6-F1
#
_cell.length_a   1.000
_cell.length_b   1.000
_cell.length_c   1.000
_cell.angle_alpha   90.00
_cell.angle_beta   90.00
_cell.angle_gamma   90.00
#
_symmetry.space_group_name_H-M   'P 1'
#
loop_
_entity.id
_entity.type
_entity.pdbx_description
1 polymer ?
#
loop_
_entity_poly.entity_id
_entity_poly.type
_entity_poly.pdbx_seq_one_letter_code
_entity_poly.pdbx_strand_id
1 'polypeptide(L)' 'MIKILLAGVFIVSFFSLFSFFSTDDCLDHGGSAQQFGLLCEGAEPLYQNITMPLLGIIILLSALATRVGWKLMIWLKNRI' A
#
# COMPACT_ATOMS: atom_id res chain seq x y z
N MET A 1 -24.86 -0.19 2.71
CA MET A 1 -24.30 -0.95 1.59
C MET A 1 -23.09 -0.29 0.93
N ILE A 2 -23.20 0.94 0.39
CA ILE A 2 -22.08 1.63 -0.29
C ILE A 2 -20.77 1.70 0.53
N LYS A 3 -20.86 1.97 1.84
CA LYS A 3 -19.67 2.03 2.72
C LYS A 3 -18.91 0.71 2.83
N ILE A 4 -19.63 -0.42 2.85
CA ILE A 4 -19.04 -1.77 2.94
C ILE A 4 -18.37 -2.12 1.61
N LEU A 5 -19.00 -1.76 0.49
CA LEU A 5 -18.44 -1.98 -0.84
C LEU A 5 -17.16 -1.15 -1.05
N LEU A 6 -17.15 0.12 -0.61
CA LEU A 6 -15.94 0.95 -0.60
C LEU A 6 -14.84 0.37 0.29
N ALA A 7 -15.19 -0.16 1.46
CA ALA A 7 -14.21 -0.79 2.35
C ALA A 7 -13.61 -2.05 1.71
N GLY A 8 -14.44 -2.87 1.06
CA GLY A 8 -13.99 -4.04 0.32
C GLY A 8 -13.03 -3.68 -0.82
N VAL A 9 -13.40 -2.71 -1.66
CA VAL A 9 -12.52 -2.22 -2.74
C VAL A 9 -11.21 -1.69 -2.18
N PHE A 10 -11.26 -0.90 -1.10
CA PHE A 10 -10.05 -0.41 -0.44
C PHE A 10 -9.12 -1.54 0.03
N ILE A 11 -9.66 -2.55 0.70
CA ILE A 11 -8.89 -3.69 1.19
C ILE A 11 -8.24 -4.44 0.04
N VAL A 12 -9.01 -4.78 -1.01
CA VAL A 12 -8.49 -5.49 -2.18
C VAL A 12 -7.39 -4.68 -2.86
N SER A 13 -7.61 -3.38 -3.11
CA SER A 13 -6.60 -2.51 -3.71
C SER A 13 -5.35 -2.36 -2.84
N PHE A 14 -5.50 -2.29 -1.52
CA PHE A 14 -4.38 -2.23 -0.58
C PHE A 14 -3.50 -3.48 -0.70
N PHE A 15 -4.08 -4.68 -0.62
CA PHE A 15 -3.33 -5.93 -0.72
C PHE A 15 -2.70 -6.12 -2.11
N SER A 16 -3.40 -5.73 -3.19
CA SER A 16 -2.84 -5.78 -4.54
C SER A 16 -1.65 -4.85 -4.71
N LEU A 17 -1.74 -3.60 -4.25
CA LEU A 17 -0.63 -2.65 -4.31
C LEU A 17 0.55 -3.10 -3.45
N PHE A 18 0.27 -3.54 -2.23
CA PHE A 18 1.30 -4.03 -1.32
C PHE A 18 2.05 -5.21 -1.94
N SER A 19 1.33 -6.20 -2.44
CA SER A 19 1.88 -7.40 -3.10
C SER A 19 2.71 -7.06 -4.34
N PHE A 20 2.22 -6.13 -5.17
CA PHE A 20 2.91 -5.73 -6.39
C PHE A 20 4.25 -5.06 -6.07
N PHE A 21 4.22 -4.02 -5.22
CA PHE A 21 5.43 -3.27 -4.87
C PHE A 21 6.43 -4.10 -4.08
N SER A 22 5.96 -4.99 -3.19
CA SER A 22 6.86 -5.86 -2.45
C SER A 22 7.51 -6.92 -3.33
N THR A 23 6.79 -7.42 -4.34
CA THR A 23 7.37 -8.36 -5.31
C THR A 23 8.41 -7.68 -6.19
N ASP A 24 8.10 -6.48 -6.69
CA ASP A 24 8.99 -5.68 -7.54
C ASP A 24 10.30 -5.34 -6.82
N ASP A 25 10.20 -4.77 -5.61
CA ASP A 25 11.34 -4.36 -4.79
C ASP A 25 12.19 -5.57 -4.34
N CYS A 26 11.55 -6.72 -4.08
CA CYS A 26 12.27 -7.97 -3.78
C CYS A 26 13.11 -8.45 -4.97
N LEU A 27 12.55 -8.38 -6.19
CA LEU A 27 13.23 -8.79 -7.42
C LEU A 27 14.37 -7.82 -7.77
N ASP A 28 14.19 -6.52 -7.54
CA ASP A 28 15.23 -5.50 -7.74
C ASP A 28 16.45 -5.71 -6.84
N HIS A 29 16.24 -6.28 -5.65
CA HIS A 29 17.31 -6.67 -4.73
C HIS A 29 17.89 -8.06 -5.00
N GLY A 30 17.55 -8.69 -6.12
CA GLY A 30 18.06 -10.01 -6.52
C GLY A 30 17.49 -11.16 -5.70
N GLY A 31 16.43 -10.92 -4.92
CA GLY A 31 15.71 -11.93 -4.18
C GLY A 31 14.67 -12.67 -5.03
N SER A 32 14.10 -13.73 -4.46
CA SER A 32 12.95 -14.44 -5.01
C SER A 32 11.73 -14.14 -4.16
N ALA A 33 10.75 -13.48 -4.75
CA ALA A 33 9.48 -13.18 -4.09
C ALA A 33 8.63 -14.45 -3.96
N GLN A 34 8.24 -14.76 -2.74
CA GLN A 34 7.32 -15.84 -2.40
C GLN A 34 6.07 -15.29 -1.71
N GLN A 35 5.01 -16.11 -1.69
CA GLN A 35 3.75 -15.77 -1.01
C GLN A 35 3.19 -14.40 -1.42
N PHE A 36 3.15 -14.11 -2.74
CA PHE A 36 2.66 -12.82 -3.26
C PHE A 36 3.45 -11.61 -2.73
N GLY A 37 4.77 -11.78 -2.55
CA GLY A 37 5.62 -10.72 -2.02
C GLY A 37 5.40 -10.48 -0.52
N LEU A 38 5.03 -11.49 0.25
CA LEU A 38 5.09 -11.45 1.73
C LEU A 38 6.41 -11.97 2.27
N LEU A 39 7.08 -12.82 1.49
CA LEU A 39 8.40 -13.34 1.79
C LEU A 39 9.31 -13.05 0.61
N CYS A 40 10.54 -12.63 0.91
CA CYS A 40 11.58 -12.43 -0.08
C CYS A 40 12.79 -13.26 0.32
N GLU A 41 13.05 -14.35 -0.39
CA GLU A 41 14.20 -15.22 -0.14
C GLU A 41 15.42 -14.72 -0.91
N GLY A 42 16.61 -14.79 -0.31
CA GLY A 42 17.85 -14.38 -0.98
C GLY A 42 18.12 -12.87 -0.98
N ALA A 43 17.20 -12.04 -0.48
CA ALA A 43 17.44 -10.63 -0.21
C ALA A 43 18.07 -10.39 1.18
N GLU A 44 18.66 -9.22 1.38
CA GLU A 44 19.29 -8.84 2.65
C GLU A 44 18.29 -8.85 3.82
N PRO A 45 18.67 -9.30 5.03
CA PRO A 45 17.75 -9.37 6.18
C PRO A 45 17.20 -8.02 6.63
N LEU A 46 17.87 -6.92 6.26
CA LEU A 46 17.38 -5.56 6.51
C LEU A 46 16.07 -5.28 5.74
N TYR A 47 15.92 -5.87 4.55
CA TYR A 47 14.75 -5.74 3.69
C TYR A 47 13.48 -6.26 4.35
N GLN A 48 13.53 -7.49 4.89
CA GLN A 48 12.39 -8.14 5.52
C GLN A 48 11.94 -7.41 6.79
N ASN A 49 12.90 -6.89 7.56
CA ASN A 49 12.60 -6.29 8.87
C ASN A 49 12.20 -4.82 8.79
N ILE A 50 12.63 -4.07 7.77
CA ILE A 50 12.45 -2.62 7.70
C ILE A 50 11.64 -2.21 6.47
N THR A 51 12.04 -2.64 5.28
CA THR A 51 11.49 -2.13 4.02
C THR A 51 10.03 -2.56 3.82
N MET A 52 9.71 -3.84 4.07
CA MET A 52 8.34 -4.35 3.97
C MET A 52 7.31 -3.64 4.88
N PRO A 53 7.53 -3.54 6.20
CA PRO A 53 6.58 -2.85 7.07
C PRO A 53 6.49 -1.35 6.73
N LEU A 54 7.60 -0.72 6.33
CA LEU A 54 7.61 0.68 5.90
C LEU A 54 6.72 0.88 4.66
N LEU A 55 6.79 -0.03 3.68
CA LEU A 55 6.01 0.03 2.45
C LEU A 55 4.50 -0.09 2.74
N GLY A 56 4.12 -0.97 3.67
CA GLY A 56 2.74 -1.06 4.17
C GLY A 56 2.25 0.25 4.82
N ILE A 57 3.11 0.91 5.62
CA ILE A 57 2.81 2.21 6.23
C ILE A 57 2.63 3.30 5.16
N ILE A 58 3.50 3.34 4.15
CA ILE A 58 3.42 4.32 3.06
C ILE A 58 2.08 4.20 2.32
N ILE A 59 1.67 2.98 1.95
CA ILE A 59 0.39 2.77 1.25
C ILE A 59 -0.79 3.22 2.14
N LEU A 60 -0.74 2.95 3.45
CA LEU A 60 -1.73 3.43 4.42
C LEU A 60 -1.78 4.96 4.50
N LEU A 61 -0.62 5.63 4.54
CA LEU A 61 -0.52 7.08 4.56
C LEU A 61 -1.05 7.70 3.26
N SER A 62 -0.75 7.11 2.10
CA SER A 62 -1.28 7.55 0.81
C SER A 62 -2.81 7.48 0.80
N ALA A 63 -3.40 6.39 1.29
CA ALA A 63 -4.85 6.27 1.41
C ALA A 63 -5.48 7.32 2.33
N LEU A 64 -4.82 7.62 3.44
CA LEU A 64 -5.21 8.67 4.38
C LEU A 64 -5.14 10.06 3.73
N ALA A 65 -4.05 10.34 3.01
CA ALA A 65 -3.84 11.58 2.28
C ALA A 65 -4.93 11.77 1.20
N THR A 66 -5.29 10.73 0.45
CA THR A 66 -6.39 10.81 -0.53
C THR A 66 -7.73 11.15 0.15
N ARG A 67 -8.04 10.55 1.30
CA ARG A 67 -9.27 10.88 2.06
C ARG A 67 -9.28 12.31 2.56
N VAL A 68 -8.16 12.79 3.11
CA VAL A 68 -8.04 14.17 3.61
C VAL A 68 -8.13 15.16 2.46
N GLY A 69 -7.40 14.93 1.37
CA GLY A 69 -7.43 15.77 0.17
C GLY A 69 -8.82 15.86 -0.45
N TRP A 70 -9.55 14.74 -0.54
CA TRP A 70 -10.94 14.73 -1.01
C TRP A 70 -11.86 15.60 -0.15
N LYS A 71 -11.77 15.48 1.18
CA LYS A 71 -12.54 16.34 2.10
C LYS A 71 -12.18 17.81 1.95
N LEU A 72 -10.89 18.11 1.77
CA LEU A 72 -10.39 19.47 1.62
C LEU A 72 -10.91 20.11 0.32
N MET A 73 -10.93 19.36 -0.78
CA MET A 73 -11.52 19.82 -2.06
C MET A 73 -13.03 20.08 -1.95
N ILE A 74 -13.79 19.20 -1.30
CA ILE A 74 -15.23 19.43 -1.08
C ILE A 74 -15.46 20.68 -0.23
N TRP A 75 -14.67 20.85 0.84
CA TRP A 75 -14.78 22.01 1.70
C TRP A 75 -14.46 23.32 0.97
N LEU A 76 -13.40 23.32 0.14
CA LEU A 76 -13.05 24.45 -0.72
C LEU A 76 -14.16 24.76 -1.74
N LYS A 77 -14.74 23.73 -2.35
CA LYS A 77 -15.85 23.87 -3.30
C LYS A 77 -17.09 24.48 -2.66
N ASN A 78 -17.39 24.18 -1.39
CA ASN A 78 -18.54 24.75 -0.68
C ASN A 78 -18.29 26.18 -0.14
N ARG A 79 -17.06 26.70 -0.26
CA ARG A 79 -16.66 28.05 0.17
C ARG A 79 -16.67 29.07 -0.97
N ILE A 80 -16.74 28.64 -2.23
CA ILE A 80 -16.78 29.44 -3.46
C ILE A 80 -18.20 29.40 -4.03
#